data_AF-A0A9E5RH48-F1
#
_entry.id   AF-A0A9E5RH48-F1
#
_cell.length_a   1.000
_cell.length_b   1.000
_cell.length_c   1.000
_cell.angle_alpha   90.00
_cell.angle_beta   90.00
_cell.angle_gamma   90.00
#
_symmetry.space_group_name_H-M   'P 1'
#
loop_
_entity.id
_entity.type
_entity.pdbx_description
1 polymer ?
#
loop_
_entity_poly.entity_id
_entity_poly.type
_entity_poly.pdbx_seq_one_letter_code
_entity_poly.pdbx_strand_id
1 'polypeptide(L)'
;MVRASRAPVINPENTDAFQAAYEDGLQRYQQASTGILDLLDDAESREKMQVVLADGESFVAAGERVFDLVRAGQVEQATQLIEELRTPTLDSTTDEILQTELARLDEKKLQAASAANALLLLVTAGTLLASALTILSGALITAGISRTLQKSVGYITTSSNEIATTVEEQERVAHQQAASVNETTTTMDELEASFRQSAEQAKAAAA
;
A
#
# COMPACT_ATOMS: atom_id res chain seq x y z
N MET A 1 46.75 -19.85 -9.63
CA MET A 1 47.35 -19.88 -10.98
C MET A 1 48.69 -19.14 -11.07
N VAL A 2 48.75 -17.80 -10.95
CA VAL A 2 49.98 -17.03 -11.29
C VAL A 2 51.25 -17.47 -10.55
N ARG A 3 51.15 -17.70 -9.25
CA ARG A 3 52.29 -18.18 -8.45
C ARG A 3 52.69 -19.62 -8.81
N ALA A 4 51.71 -20.45 -9.15
CA ALA A 4 51.90 -21.87 -9.46
C ALA A 4 52.52 -22.08 -10.85
N SER A 5 52.24 -21.22 -11.83
CA SER A 5 52.93 -21.27 -13.13
C SER A 5 54.37 -20.75 -13.08
N ARG A 6 54.71 -19.89 -12.11
CA ARG A 6 56.07 -19.34 -11.96
C ARG A 6 57.02 -20.21 -11.15
N ALA A 7 56.49 -20.99 -10.21
CA ALA A 7 57.29 -21.80 -9.30
C ALA A 7 58.17 -22.89 -9.96
N PRO A 8 57.74 -23.59 -11.05
CA PRO A 8 58.54 -24.60 -11.73
C PRO A 8 59.85 -24.08 -12.33
N VAL A 9 59.89 -22.81 -12.73
CA VAL A 9 61.10 -22.18 -13.29
C VAL A 9 62.17 -21.95 -12.22
N ILE A 10 61.74 -21.76 -10.96
CA ILE A 10 62.63 -21.52 -9.81
C ILE A 10 63.03 -22.84 -9.14
N ASN A 11 62.11 -23.82 -9.09
CA ASN A 11 62.32 -25.13 -8.48
C ASN A 11 61.76 -26.25 -9.37
N PRO A 12 62.54 -26.68 -10.39
CA PRO A 12 62.08 -27.69 -11.36
C PRO A 12 61.84 -29.08 -10.75
N GLU A 13 62.49 -29.40 -9.63
CA GLU A 13 62.40 -30.71 -8.96
C GLU A 13 61.01 -30.99 -8.38
N ASN A 14 60.20 -29.94 -8.15
CA ASN A 14 58.85 -30.04 -7.59
C ASN A 14 57.75 -29.67 -8.59
N THR A 15 58.03 -29.77 -9.89
CA THR A 15 57.11 -29.37 -10.98
C THR A 15 55.72 -29.99 -10.84
N ASP A 16 55.62 -31.27 -10.45
CA ASP A 16 54.34 -31.98 -10.31
C ASP A 16 53.44 -31.40 -9.19
N ALA A 17 54.05 -30.97 -8.07
CA ALA A 17 53.31 -30.33 -6.97
C ALA A 17 52.79 -28.94 -7.37
N PHE A 18 53.55 -28.20 -8.19
CA PHE A 18 53.13 -26.91 -8.71
C PHE A 18 52.06 -27.03 -9.79
N GLN A 19 52.11 -28.10 -10.58
CA GLN A 19 51.08 -28.40 -11.57
C GLN A 19 49.72 -28.67 -10.90
N ALA A 20 49.68 -29.49 -9.84
CA ALA A 20 48.44 -29.74 -9.11
C ALA A 20 47.83 -28.45 -8.54
N ALA A 21 48.65 -27.55 -8.00
CA ALA A 21 48.21 -26.24 -7.51
C ALA A 21 47.78 -25.28 -8.64
N TYR A 22 48.34 -25.45 -9.84
CA TYR A 22 47.92 -24.72 -11.03
C TYR A 22 46.56 -25.20 -11.53
N GLU A 23 46.35 -26.52 -11.62
CA GLU A 23 45.10 -27.17 -12.01
C GLU A 23 43.93 -26.81 -11.07
N ASP A 24 44.14 -26.80 -9.75
CA ASP A 24 43.13 -26.31 -8.79
C ASP A 24 42.76 -24.84 -9.06
N GLY A 25 43.76 -24.01 -9.34
CA GLY A 25 43.55 -22.61 -9.69
C GLY A 25 42.79 -22.43 -11.01
N LEU A 26 43.08 -23.27 -12.01
CA LEU A 26 42.42 -23.27 -13.30
C LEU A 26 40.95 -23.66 -13.17
N GLN A 27 40.65 -24.70 -12.39
CA GLN A 27 39.28 -25.11 -12.13
C GLN A 27 38.46 -23.99 -11.49
N ARG A 28 39.02 -23.28 -10.50
CA ARG A 28 38.37 -22.13 -9.87
C ARG A 28 38.13 -20.99 -10.85
N TYR A 29 39.11 -20.69 -11.70
CA TYR A 29 38.98 -19.67 -12.74
C TYR A 29 37.86 -20.02 -13.73
N GLN A 30 37.82 -21.25 -14.24
CA GLN A 30 36.78 -21.73 -15.16
C GLN A 30 35.38 -21.69 -14.53
N GLN A 31 35.26 -22.05 -13.26
CA GLN A 31 33.99 -21.95 -12.53
C GLN A 31 33.53 -20.49 -12.39
N ALA A 32 34.46 -19.57 -12.08
CA ALA A 32 34.14 -18.16 -11.93
C ALA A 32 33.82 -17.49 -13.28
N SER A 33 34.53 -17.83 -14.35
CA SER A 33 34.35 -17.21 -15.68
C SER A 33 33.03 -17.59 -16.34
N THR A 34 32.50 -18.79 -16.07
CA THR A 34 31.26 -19.28 -16.70
C THR A 34 30.03 -18.47 -16.31
N GLY A 35 29.99 -17.89 -15.11
CA GLY A 35 28.81 -17.17 -14.59
C GLY A 35 28.95 -15.67 -14.50
N ILE A 36 30.16 -15.11 -14.66
CA ILE A 36 30.39 -13.69 -14.34
C ILE A 36 29.75 -12.74 -15.34
N LEU A 37 29.61 -13.13 -16.61
CA LEU A 37 28.95 -12.32 -17.64
C LEU A 37 27.44 -12.19 -17.41
N ASP A 38 26.81 -13.21 -16.83
CA ASP A 38 25.37 -13.23 -16.53
C ASP A 38 25.01 -12.34 -15.33
N LEU A 39 25.99 -12.06 -14.47
CA LEU A 39 25.82 -11.19 -13.30
C LEU A 39 25.97 -9.70 -13.63
N LEU A 40 26.47 -9.37 -14.82
CA LEU A 40 26.68 -7.99 -15.26
C LEU A 40 25.45 -7.50 -16.01
N ASP A 41 24.81 -6.47 -15.47
CA ASP A 41 23.58 -5.90 -16.03
C ASP A 41 23.83 -5.12 -17.32
N ASP A 42 25.01 -4.51 -17.46
CA ASP A 42 25.28 -3.53 -18.51
C ASP A 42 26.25 -4.02 -19.59
N ALA A 43 26.09 -3.46 -20.78
CA ALA A 43 26.86 -3.84 -21.96
C ALA A 43 28.35 -3.47 -21.85
N GLU A 44 28.68 -2.36 -21.17
CA GLU A 44 30.06 -1.89 -21.04
C GLU A 44 30.87 -2.78 -20.08
N SER A 45 30.34 -3.09 -18.90
CA SER A 45 30.99 -4.02 -17.95
C SER A 45 31.10 -5.41 -18.55
N ARG A 46 30.12 -5.88 -19.32
CA ARG A 46 30.24 -7.16 -20.06
C ARG A 46 31.36 -7.14 -21.09
N GLU A 47 31.50 -6.06 -21.85
CA GLU A 47 32.58 -5.91 -22.82
C GLU A 47 33.96 -5.89 -22.14
N LYS A 48 34.10 -5.09 -21.07
CA LYS A 48 35.33 -5.05 -20.26
C LYS A 48 35.64 -6.41 -19.63
N MET A 49 34.62 -7.13 -19.15
CA MET A 49 34.78 -8.46 -18.59
C MET A 49 35.19 -9.49 -19.66
N GLN A 50 34.72 -9.37 -20.90
CA GLN A 50 35.21 -10.22 -21.99
C GLN A 50 36.71 -10.02 -22.26
N VAL A 51 37.22 -8.78 -22.15
CA VAL A 51 38.66 -8.51 -22.23
C VAL A 51 39.41 -9.19 -21.09
N VAL A 52 38.90 -9.10 -19.86
CA VAL A 52 39.46 -9.79 -18.68
C VAL A 52 39.46 -11.31 -18.85
N LEU A 53 38.39 -11.87 -19.44
CA LEU A 53 38.31 -13.30 -19.73
C LEU A 53 39.31 -13.72 -20.81
N ALA A 54 39.46 -12.95 -21.89
CA ALA A 54 40.44 -13.23 -22.94
C ALA A 54 41.89 -13.15 -22.43
N ASP A 55 42.20 -12.17 -21.57
CA ASP A 55 43.50 -12.07 -20.88
C ASP A 55 43.72 -13.29 -19.97
N GLY A 56 42.69 -13.73 -19.26
CA GLY A 56 42.74 -14.93 -18.42
C GLY A 56 42.97 -16.22 -19.22
N GLU A 57 42.31 -16.41 -20.37
CA GLU A 57 42.53 -17.56 -21.26
C GLU A 57 43.95 -17.56 -21.83
N SER A 58 44.46 -16.39 -22.20
CA SER A 58 45.85 -16.22 -22.65
C SER A 58 46.84 -16.60 -21.53
N PHE A 59 46.51 -16.25 -20.28
CA PHE A 59 47.28 -16.66 -19.10
C PHE A 59 47.27 -18.18 -18.91
N VAL A 60 46.13 -18.83 -19.14
CA VAL A 60 46.02 -20.30 -19.06
C VAL A 60 46.95 -20.96 -20.09
N ALA A 61 46.82 -20.58 -21.36
CA ALA A 61 47.61 -21.16 -22.45
C ALA A 61 49.12 -21.00 -22.23
N ALA A 62 49.56 -19.83 -21.77
CA ALA A 62 50.97 -19.59 -21.50
C ALA A 62 51.45 -20.33 -20.23
N GLY A 63 50.60 -20.48 -19.21
CA GLY A 63 50.89 -21.28 -18.02
C GLY A 63 51.14 -22.76 -18.34
N GLU A 64 50.31 -23.38 -19.17
CA GLU A 64 50.51 -24.77 -19.62
C GLU A 64 51.83 -24.94 -20.37
N ARG A 65 52.14 -24.00 -21.27
CA ARG A 65 53.38 -24.01 -22.05
C ARG A 65 54.64 -23.85 -21.19
N VAL A 66 54.55 -23.13 -20.07
CA VAL A 66 55.64 -23.04 -19.09
C VAL A 66 55.94 -24.40 -18.48
N PHE A 67 54.93 -25.18 -18.09
CA PHE A 67 55.14 -26.52 -17.55
C PHE A 67 55.80 -27.46 -18.58
N ASP A 68 55.38 -27.39 -19.85
CA ASP A 68 55.98 -28.19 -20.91
C ASP A 68 57.44 -27.83 -21.19
N LEU A 69 57.78 -26.54 -21.21
CA LEU A 69 59.15 -26.05 -21.40
C LEU A 69 60.06 -26.46 -20.23
N VAL A 70 59.57 -26.41 -19.00
CA VAL A 70 60.33 -26.84 -17.81
C VAL A 70 60.59 -28.35 -17.84
N ARG A 71 59.60 -29.17 -18.21
CA ARG A 71 59.79 -30.62 -18.37
C ARG A 71 60.76 -30.98 -19.50
N ALA A 72 60.79 -30.18 -20.57
CA ALA A 72 61.74 -30.31 -21.66
C ALA A 72 63.17 -29.82 -21.32
N GLY A 73 63.40 -29.31 -20.10
CA GLY A 73 64.68 -28.75 -19.67
C GLY A 73 64.97 -27.35 -20.23
N GLN A 74 64.01 -26.71 -20.88
CA GLN A 74 64.14 -25.40 -21.53
C GLN A 74 63.76 -24.25 -20.57
N VAL A 75 64.38 -24.23 -19.38
CA VAL A 75 64.04 -23.30 -18.30
C VAL A 75 64.24 -21.82 -18.70
N GLU A 76 65.22 -21.54 -19.56
CA GLU A 76 65.49 -20.17 -20.06
C GLU A 76 64.32 -19.64 -20.93
N GLN A 77 63.74 -20.49 -21.79
CA GLN A 77 62.57 -20.15 -22.59
C GLN A 77 61.31 -20.01 -21.73
N ALA A 78 61.16 -20.85 -20.70
CA ALA A 78 60.08 -20.75 -19.73
C ALA A 78 60.15 -19.43 -18.92
N THR A 79 61.36 -18.95 -18.61
CA THR A 79 61.58 -17.69 -17.90
C THR A 79 61.14 -16.49 -18.74
N GLN A 80 61.54 -16.45 -20.03
CA GLN A 80 61.14 -15.39 -20.95
C GLN A 80 59.61 -15.33 -21.12
N LEU A 81 58.96 -16.49 -21.28
CA LEU A 81 57.51 -16.57 -21.42
C LEU A 81 56.77 -16.00 -20.20
N ILE A 82 57.28 -16.22 -18.98
CA ILE A 82 56.71 -15.68 -17.73
C ILE A 82 56.82 -14.16 -17.63
N GLU A 83 57.90 -13.57 -18.14
CA GLU A 83 58.12 -12.12 -18.10
C GLU A 83 57.15 -11.37 -19.02
N GLU A 84 56.81 -11.97 -20.16
CA GLU A 84 55.81 -11.46 -21.11
C GLU A 84 54.36 -11.58 -20.59
N LEU A 85 54.13 -12.50 -19.65
CA LEU A 85 52.84 -12.83 -19.02
C LEU A 85 52.33 -11.79 -18.00
N ARG A 86 52.97 -10.61 -17.90
CA ARG A 86 52.62 -9.56 -16.93
C ARG A 86 51.49 -8.70 -17.50
N THR A 87 50.26 -8.89 -17.01
CA THR A 87 49.05 -8.19 -17.49
C THR A 87 48.58 -7.11 -16.49
N PRO A 88 49.15 -5.89 -16.51
CA PRO A 88 48.67 -4.78 -15.67
C PRO A 88 47.23 -4.34 -16.01
N THR A 89 46.71 -4.75 -17.16
CA THR A 89 45.34 -4.49 -17.64
C THR A 89 44.27 -5.19 -16.80
N LEU A 90 44.55 -6.40 -16.30
CA LEU A 90 43.59 -7.18 -15.52
C LEU A 90 43.17 -6.47 -14.23
N ASP A 91 44.14 -5.93 -13.48
CA ASP A 91 43.87 -5.27 -12.20
C ASP A 91 43.08 -3.97 -12.42
N SER A 92 43.52 -3.13 -13.38
CA SER A 92 42.83 -1.86 -13.66
C SER A 92 41.42 -2.04 -14.20
N THR A 93 41.22 -2.99 -15.12
CA THR A 93 39.90 -3.20 -15.73
C THR A 93 38.93 -3.84 -14.74
N THR A 94 39.41 -4.73 -13.86
CA THR A 94 38.58 -5.31 -12.80
C THR A 94 38.16 -4.25 -11.77
N ASP A 95 39.08 -3.37 -11.37
CA ASP A 95 38.79 -2.26 -10.45
C ASP A 95 37.79 -1.26 -11.04
N GLU A 96 37.90 -0.96 -12.34
CA GLU A 96 36.93 -0.11 -13.06
C GLU A 96 35.52 -0.71 -13.10
N ILE A 97 35.41 -2.02 -13.37
CA ILE A 97 34.12 -2.73 -13.34
C ILE A 97 33.54 -2.67 -11.93
N LEU A 98 34.34 -2.95 -10.91
CA LEU A 98 33.90 -2.94 -9.52
C LEU A 98 33.39 -1.56 -9.07
N GLN A 99 34.13 -0.50 -9.39
CA GLN A 99 33.76 0.88 -9.07
C GLN A 99 32.44 1.28 -9.75
N THR A 100 32.29 0.92 -11.02
CA THR A 100 31.07 1.19 -11.79
C THR A 100 29.85 0.48 -11.19
N GLU A 101 29.99 -0.80 -10.84
CA GLU A 101 28.90 -1.58 -10.26
C GLU A 101 28.52 -1.11 -8.85
N LEU A 102 29.51 -0.72 -8.03
CA LEU A 102 29.25 -0.13 -6.71
C LEU A 102 28.51 1.20 -6.81
N ALA A 103 28.92 2.09 -7.72
CA ALA A 103 28.23 3.36 -7.93
C ALA A 103 26.77 3.15 -8.39
N ARG A 104 26.53 2.19 -9.29
CA ARG A 104 25.18 1.81 -9.72
C ARG A 104 24.34 1.22 -8.60
N LEU A 105 24.94 0.38 -7.76
CA LEU A 105 24.24 -0.21 -6.63
C LEU A 105 23.77 0.87 -5.65
N ASP A 106 24.61 1.85 -5.37
CA ASP A 106 24.26 2.98 -4.51
C ASP A 106 23.19 3.88 -5.14
N GLU A 107 23.26 4.12 -6.45
CA GLU A 107 22.21 4.83 -7.18
C GLU A 107 20.86 4.08 -7.09
N LYS A 108 20.85 2.78 -7.37
CA LYS A 108 19.63 1.93 -7.27
C LYS A 108 19.06 1.95 -5.85
N LYS A 109 19.91 1.91 -4.81
CA LYS A 109 19.46 2.04 -3.41
C LYS A 109 18.83 3.40 -3.13
N LEU A 110 19.43 4.48 -3.61
CA LEU A 110 18.90 5.83 -3.43
C LEU A 110 17.55 6.00 -4.13
N GLN A 111 17.44 5.49 -5.37
CA GLN A 111 16.18 5.49 -6.12
C GLN A 111 15.09 4.67 -5.40
N ALA A 112 15.43 3.47 -4.90
CA ALA A 112 14.50 2.64 -4.14
C ALA A 112 14.04 3.32 -2.85
N ALA A 113 14.94 3.96 -2.11
CA ALA A 113 14.60 4.71 -0.90
C ALA A 113 13.70 5.91 -1.21
N SER A 114 13.99 6.65 -2.28
CA SER A 114 13.16 7.76 -2.75
C SER A 114 11.75 7.30 -3.15
N ALA A 115 11.65 6.23 -3.93
CA ALA A 115 10.37 5.64 -4.34
C ALA A 115 9.57 5.14 -3.12
N ALA A 116 10.21 4.47 -2.17
CA ALA A 116 9.58 4.03 -0.93
C ALA A 116 9.03 5.22 -0.11
N ASN A 117 9.81 6.30 0.01
CA ASN A 117 9.37 7.50 0.72
C ASN A 117 8.21 8.21 0.00
N ALA A 118 8.26 8.30 -1.33
CA ALA A 118 7.16 8.85 -2.13
C ALA A 118 5.86 8.03 -1.97
N LEU A 119 5.96 6.69 -1.98
CA LEU A 119 4.83 5.81 -1.73
C LEU A 119 4.26 5.99 -0.31
N LEU A 120 5.14 6.06 0.70
CA LEU A 120 4.73 6.28 2.08
C LEU A 120 4.00 7.62 2.24
N LEU A 121 4.52 8.67 1.61
CA LEU A 121 3.88 9.99 1.60
C LEU A 121 2.51 9.94 0.91
N LEU A 122 2.39 9.28 -0.24
CA LEU A 122 1.13 9.15 -0.97
C LEU A 122 0.09 8.37 -0.16
N VAL A 123 0.47 7.23 0.43
CA VAL A 123 -0.41 6.41 1.27
C VAL A 123 -0.86 7.20 2.51
N THR A 124 0.06 7.90 3.16
CA THR A 124 -0.25 8.69 4.36
C THR A 124 -1.18 9.86 4.02
N ALA A 125 -0.88 10.61 2.96
CA ALA A 125 -1.73 11.71 2.50
C ALA A 125 -3.13 11.21 2.08
N GLY A 126 -3.18 10.11 1.32
CA GLY A 126 -4.44 9.48 0.91
C GLY A 126 -5.28 9.02 2.09
N THR A 127 -4.66 8.42 3.11
CA THR A 127 -5.34 7.97 4.32
C THR A 127 -5.90 9.14 5.13
N LEU A 128 -5.13 10.22 5.29
CA LEU A 128 -5.58 11.44 5.97
C LEU A 128 -6.74 12.09 5.24
N LEU A 129 -6.67 12.19 3.91
CA LEU A 129 -7.76 12.73 3.09
C LEU A 129 -9.03 11.88 3.19
N ALA A 130 -8.91 10.57 3.07
CA ALA A 130 -10.06 9.66 3.20
C ALA A 130 -10.71 9.75 4.59
N SER A 131 -9.90 9.85 5.64
CA SER A 131 -10.37 10.02 7.01
C SER A 131 -11.11 11.36 7.19
N ALA A 132 -10.54 12.45 6.68
CA ALA A 132 -11.16 13.77 6.73
C ALA A 132 -12.50 13.81 5.98
N LEU A 133 -12.58 13.20 4.80
CA LEU A 133 -13.81 13.09 4.03
C LEU A 133 -14.87 12.27 4.77
N THR A 134 -14.47 11.17 5.40
CA THR A 134 -15.39 10.33 6.20
C THR A 134 -16.00 11.12 7.35
N ILE A 135 -15.19 11.88 8.10
CA ILE A 135 -15.65 12.73 9.20
C ILE A 135 -16.60 13.81 8.67
N LEU A 136 -16.23 14.48 7.57
CA LEU A 136 -17.05 15.54 6.96
C LEU A 136 -18.41 14.99 6.50
N SER A 137 -18.43 13.87 5.79
CA SER A 137 -19.65 13.21 5.35
C SER A 137 -20.53 12.81 6.54
N GLY A 138 -19.95 12.23 7.60
CA GLY A 138 -20.68 11.88 8.81
C GLY A 138 -21.32 13.10 9.49
N ALA A 139 -20.60 14.22 9.57
CA ALA A 139 -21.12 15.46 10.13
C ALA A 139 -22.29 16.03 9.31
N LEU A 140 -22.17 16.03 7.97
CA LEU A 140 -23.22 16.51 7.08
C LEU A 140 -24.50 15.66 7.18
N ILE A 141 -24.36 14.34 7.21
CA ILE A 141 -25.50 13.41 7.38
C ILE A 141 -26.18 13.67 8.73
N THR A 142 -25.40 13.74 9.80
CA THR A 142 -25.93 13.98 11.16
C THR A 142 -26.68 15.31 11.26
N ALA A 143 -26.14 16.37 10.67
CA ALA A 143 -26.79 17.68 10.62
C ALA A 143 -28.10 17.64 9.81
N GLY A 144 -28.13 16.91 8.70
CA GLY A 144 -29.33 16.71 7.87
C GLY A 144 -30.45 15.96 8.62
N ILE A 145 -30.11 14.86 9.30
CA ILE A 145 -31.05 14.09 10.12
C ILE A 145 -31.58 14.96 11.26
N SER A 146 -30.70 15.65 11.99
CA SER A 146 -31.09 16.49 13.14
C SER A 146 -32.06 17.60 12.73
N ARG A 147 -31.82 18.27 11.60
CA ARG A 147 -32.74 19.30 11.08
C ARG A 147 -34.10 18.72 10.70
N THR A 148 -34.13 17.52 10.12
CA THR A 148 -35.38 16.87 9.73
C THR A 148 -36.20 16.44 10.95
N LEU A 149 -35.53 15.91 11.99
CA LEU A 149 -36.16 15.59 13.27
C LEU A 149 -36.72 16.85 13.94
N GLN A 150 -35.96 17.94 13.99
CA GLN A 150 -36.44 19.21 14.58
C GLN A 150 -37.68 19.74 13.86
N LYS A 151 -37.72 19.68 12.53
CA LYS A 151 -38.93 20.06 11.76
C LYS A 151 -40.12 19.16 12.09
N SER A 152 -39.89 17.85 12.18
CA SER A 152 -40.94 16.88 12.49
C SER A 152 -41.52 17.11 13.90
N VAL A 153 -40.66 17.35 14.88
CA VAL A 153 -41.07 17.73 16.24
C VAL A 153 -41.88 19.03 16.21
N GLY A 154 -41.44 20.03 15.44
CA GLY A 154 -42.20 21.27 15.25
C GLY A 154 -43.62 21.02 14.74
N TYR A 155 -43.78 20.20 13.69
CA TYR A 155 -45.08 19.84 13.16
C TYR A 155 -45.96 19.10 14.18
N ILE A 156 -45.40 18.18 14.95
CA ILE A 156 -46.13 17.45 15.99
C ILE A 156 -46.61 18.43 17.08
N THR A 157 -45.75 19.36 17.52
CA THR A 157 -46.12 20.37 18.53
C THR A 157 -47.23 21.27 18.03
N THR A 158 -47.13 21.77 16.78
CA THR A 158 -48.19 22.60 16.17
C THR A 158 -49.51 21.83 16.09
N SER A 159 -49.48 20.60 15.56
CA SER A 159 -50.68 19.77 15.46
C SER A 159 -51.28 19.44 16.83
N SER A 160 -50.44 19.21 17.85
CA SER A 160 -50.92 18.97 19.21
C SER A 160 -51.59 20.21 19.81
N ASN A 161 -51.05 21.41 19.56
CA ASN A 161 -51.69 22.65 19.98
C ASN A 161 -53.03 22.86 19.26
N GLU A 162 -53.10 22.61 17.95
CA GLU A 162 -54.35 22.67 17.18
C GLU A 162 -55.40 21.67 17.70
N ILE A 163 -54.98 20.45 18.04
CA ILE A 163 -55.85 19.45 18.68
C ILE A 163 -56.34 19.96 20.03
N ALA A 164 -55.46 20.49 20.88
CA ALA A 164 -55.84 21.02 22.19
C ALA A 164 -56.88 22.16 22.06
N THR A 165 -56.63 23.13 21.17
CA THR A 165 -57.59 24.20 20.88
C THR A 165 -58.92 23.67 20.34
N THR A 166 -58.88 22.65 19.49
CA THR A 166 -60.10 22.03 18.94
C THR A 166 -60.88 21.30 20.04
N VAL A 167 -60.19 20.64 20.99
CA VAL A 167 -60.82 19.98 22.14
C VAL A 167 -61.47 21.00 23.07
N GLU A 168 -60.80 22.10 23.38
CA GLU A 168 -61.39 23.20 24.18
C GLU A 168 -62.68 23.75 23.53
N GLU A 169 -62.67 23.93 22.21
CA GLU A 169 -63.84 24.38 21.47
C GLU A 169 -64.97 23.33 21.48
N GLN A 170 -64.63 22.04 21.35
CA GLN A 170 -65.61 20.96 21.47
C GLN A 170 -66.22 20.88 22.87
N GLU A 171 -65.43 21.07 23.93
CA GLU A 171 -65.93 21.14 25.30
C GLU A 171 -66.91 22.31 25.48
N ARG A 172 -66.57 23.50 24.94
CA ARG A 172 -67.43 24.67 24.96
C ARG A 172 -68.76 24.41 24.24
N VAL A 173 -68.71 23.83 23.04
CA VAL A 173 -69.91 23.46 22.27
C VAL A 173 -70.74 22.41 22.98
N ALA A 174 -70.11 21.38 23.57
CA ALA A 174 -70.80 20.35 24.32
C ALA A 174 -71.52 20.93 25.56
N HIS A 175 -70.88 21.86 26.27
CA HIS A 175 -71.53 22.58 27.37
C HIS A 175 -72.73 23.40 26.92
N GLN A 176 -72.62 24.11 25.79
CA GLN A 176 -73.73 24.87 25.23
C GLN A 176 -74.89 23.96 24.80
N GLN A 177 -74.58 22.82 24.17
CA GLN A 177 -75.58 21.81 23.79
C GLN A 177 -76.28 21.22 25.02
N ALA A 178 -75.54 20.89 26.07
CA ALA A 178 -76.10 20.38 27.32
C ALA A 178 -77.06 21.40 27.96
N ALA A 179 -76.70 22.70 27.95
CA ALA A 179 -77.57 23.77 28.43
C ALA A 179 -78.86 23.88 27.59
N SER A 180 -78.76 23.87 26.25
CA SER A 180 -79.93 23.92 25.37
C SER A 180 -80.86 22.70 25.52
N VAL A 181 -80.30 21.50 25.73
CA VAL A 181 -81.10 20.29 26.01
C VAL A 181 -81.82 20.42 27.35
N ASN A 182 -81.16 20.95 28.38
CA ASN A 182 -81.78 21.19 29.68
C ASN A 182 -82.92 22.22 29.58
N GLU A 183 -82.71 23.32 28.88
CA GLU A 183 -83.74 24.34 28.62
C GLU A 183 -84.94 23.74 27.86
N THR A 184 -84.69 22.90 26.85
CA THR A 184 -85.76 22.23 26.09
C THR A 184 -86.51 21.22 26.96
N THR A 185 -85.82 20.50 27.84
CA THR A 185 -86.42 19.55 28.79
C THR A 185 -87.30 20.27 29.80
N THR A 186 -86.81 21.36 30.39
CA THR A 186 -87.57 22.22 31.30
C THR A 186 -88.81 22.78 30.61
N THR A 187 -88.67 23.27 29.37
CA THR A 187 -89.80 23.76 28.58
C THR A 187 -90.84 22.67 28.33
N MET A 188 -90.41 21.44 28.04
CA MET A 188 -91.32 20.30 27.88
C MET A 188 -92.04 19.94 29.18
N ASP A 189 -91.36 19.99 30.32
CA ASP A 189 -91.97 19.77 31.64
C ASP A 189 -93.02 20.85 31.95
N GLU A 190 -92.71 22.13 31.66
CA GLU A 190 -93.66 23.25 31.80
C GLU A 190 -94.87 23.10 30.87
N LEU A 191 -94.66 22.71 29.62
CA LEU A 191 -95.74 22.42 28.67
C LEU A 191 -96.60 21.25 29.15
N GLU A 192 -96.02 20.16 29.67
CA GLU A 192 -96.77 19.03 30.22
C GLU A 192 -97.66 19.47 31.40
N ALA A 193 -97.11 20.26 32.33
CA ALA A 193 -97.86 20.82 33.44
C ALA A 193 -99.02 21.70 32.97
N SER A 194 -98.78 22.56 31.97
CA SER A 194 -99.81 23.42 31.35
C SER A 194 -100.91 22.60 30.66
N PHE A 195 -100.55 21.53 29.95
CA PHE A 195 -101.52 20.61 29.34
C PHE A 195 -102.36 19.89 30.40
N ARG A 196 -101.76 19.40 31.49
CA ARG A 196 -102.49 18.79 32.61
C ARG A 196 -103.47 19.77 33.23
N GLN A 197 -103.04 21.01 33.50
CA GLN A 197 -103.90 22.07 34.03
C GLN A 197 -105.06 22.39 33.09
N SER A 198 -104.78 22.53 31.78
CA SER A 198 -105.81 22.77 30.76
C SER A 198 -106.81 21.62 30.68
N ALA A 199 -106.34 20.38 30.76
CA ALA A 199 -107.19 19.19 30.78
C ALA A 199 -108.08 19.13 32.04
N GLU A 200 -107.56 19.50 33.21
CA GLU A 200 -108.35 19.61 34.45
C GLU A 200 -109.43 20.70 34.34
N GLN A 201 -109.09 21.89 33.84
CA GLN A 201 -110.04 22.97 33.61
C GLN A 201 -111.14 22.57 32.62
N ALA A 202 -110.77 21.90 31.52
CA ALA A 202 -111.72 21.41 30.53
C ALA A 202 -112.68 20.36 31.14
N LYS A 203 -112.17 19.43 31.96
CA LYS A 203 -113.01 18.46 32.69
C LYS A 203 -113.96 19.15 33.66
N ALA A 204 -113.50 20.16 34.40
CA ALA A 204 -114.31 20.91 35.34
C ALA A 204 -115.42 21.71 34.64
N ALA A 205 -115.18 22.24 33.44
CA ALA A 205 -116.18 22.98 32.67
C ALA A 205 -117.22 22.08 31.97
N ALA A 206 -116.91 20.79 31.78
CA ALA A 206 -117.81 19.81 31.15
C ALA A 206 -118.74 19.09 32.15
N ALA A 207 -118.58 19.32 33.46
CA ALA A 207 -119.39 18.77 34.55
C ALA A 207 -120.43 19.80 35.04
#